data_AF-A0ABD4UT51-F1
#
_entry.id   AF-A0ABD4UT51-F1
#
_cell.length_a   1.000
_cell.length_b   1.000
_cell.length_c   1.000
_cell.angle_alpha   90.00
_cell.angle_beta   90.00
_cell.angle_gamma   90.00
#
_symmetry.space_group_name_H-M   'P 1'
#
loop_
_entity.id
_entity.type
_entity.pdbx_description
1 polymer ?
#
loop_
_entity_poly.entity_id
_entity_poly.type
_entity_poly.pdbx_seq_one_letter_code
_entity_poly.pdbx_strand_id
1 'polypeptide(L)' 'ADGHGRLPYHTSNPRLFAGGDCVRGADLVVTAVAEGRDAACSIVQLLGVKAQVKEPAAA' A
#
# COMPACT_ATOMS: atom_id res chain seq x y z
N ALA A 1 23.74 0.42 -5.72
CA ALA A 1 22.60 -0.10 -4.94
C ALA A 1 22.08 1.08 -4.15
N ASP A 2 21.19 1.83 -4.79
CA ASP A 2 21.04 3.25 -4.47
C ASP A 2 19.87 3.39 -3.50
N GLY A 3 20.22 3.22 -2.22
CA GLY A 3 19.33 3.23 -1.07
C GLY A 3 18.81 4.62 -0.70
N HIS A 4 17.93 5.17 -1.52
CA HIS A 4 17.13 6.36 -1.18
C HIS A 4 15.64 6.00 -1.08
N GLY A 5 15.11 5.92 0.15
CA GLY A 5 13.77 6.42 0.48
C GLY A 5 12.52 5.83 -0.21
N ARG A 6 12.59 4.69 -0.91
CA ARG A 6 11.37 4.06 -1.45
C ARG A 6 10.67 3.27 -0.36
N LEU A 7 9.45 3.68 -0.05
CA LEU A 7 8.56 2.96 0.85
C LEU A 7 8.11 1.63 0.18
N PRO A 8 7.66 0.64 0.96
CA PRO A 8 7.09 -0.59 0.41
C PRO A 8 6.02 -0.29 -0.66
N TYR A 9 5.91 -1.16 -1.67
CA TYR A 9 4.93 -1.05 -2.76
C TYR A 9 5.08 0.17 -3.68
N HIS A 10 6.12 0.98 -3.48
CA HIS A 10 6.43 2.12 -4.34
C HIS A 10 6.98 1.67 -5.68
N THR A 11 6.48 2.23 -6.78
CA THR A 11 6.95 1.92 -8.14
C THR A 11 8.19 2.73 -8.49
N SER A 12 8.72 2.58 -9.70
CA SER A 12 9.79 3.44 -10.21
C SER A 12 9.39 4.91 -10.28
N ASN A 13 8.08 5.21 -10.38
CA ASN A 13 7.56 6.56 -10.24
C ASN A 13 7.29 6.86 -8.75
N PRO A 14 7.93 7.90 -8.17
CA PRO A 14 7.88 8.18 -6.75
C PRO A 14 6.51 8.70 -6.25
N ARG A 15 5.53 8.88 -7.13
CA ARG A 15 4.15 9.23 -6.76
C ARG A 15 3.17 8.08 -6.92
N LEU A 16 3.64 6.90 -7.35
CA LEU A 16 2.79 5.75 -7.64
C LEU A 16 3.18 4.56 -6.77
N PHE A 17 2.16 3.91 -6.24
CA PHE A 17 2.25 2.66 -5.47
C PHE A 17 1.40 1.59 -6.14
N ALA A 18 1.77 0.33 -6.00
CA ALA A 18 1.05 -0.81 -6.56
C ALA A 18 0.92 -1.92 -5.50
N GLY A 19 -0.25 -2.54 -5.41
CA GLY A 19 -0.53 -3.70 -4.55
C GLY A 19 -1.42 -4.72 -5.26
N GLY A 20 -1.49 -5.94 -4.75
CA GLY A 20 -2.32 -7.01 -5.31
C GLY A 20 -1.80 -7.52 -6.66
N ASP A 21 -2.73 -7.84 -7.56
CA ASP A 21 -2.42 -8.49 -8.85
C ASP A 21 -1.46 -7.66 -9.72
N CYS A 22 -1.41 -6.35 -9.54
CA CYS A 22 -0.46 -5.46 -10.22
C CYS A 22 1.00 -5.66 -9.80
N VAL A 23 1.26 -6.35 -8.67
CA VAL A 23 2.60 -6.61 -8.13
C VAL A 23 3.04 -8.05 -8.38
N ARG A 24 2.16 -9.02 -8.13
CA ARG A 24 2.50 -10.45 -8.16
C ARG A 24 1.79 -11.26 -9.27
N GLY A 25 0.87 -10.64 -10.02
CA GLY A 25 -0.06 -11.35 -10.90
C GLY A 25 -1.25 -11.91 -10.12
N ALA A 26 -2.18 -12.57 -10.82
CA ALA A 26 -3.41 -13.08 -10.23
C ALA A 26 -3.13 -14.08 -9.08
N ASP A 27 -3.58 -13.74 -7.88
CA ASP A 27 -3.45 -14.55 -6.65
C ASP A 27 -4.77 -14.57 -5.84
N LEU A 28 -4.75 -15.15 -4.64
CA LEU A 28 -5.86 -15.15 -3.69
C LEU A 28 -6.28 -13.72 -3.31
N VAL A 29 -7.59 -13.48 -3.30
CA VAL A 29 -8.17 -12.15 -2.96
C VAL A 29 -7.71 -11.63 -1.59
N VAL A 30 -7.48 -12.53 -0.63
CA VAL A 30 -7.02 -12.16 0.72
C VAL A 30 -5.60 -11.58 0.70
N THR A 31 -4.71 -12.12 -0.16
CA THR A 31 -3.36 -11.60 -0.36
C THR A 31 -3.45 -10.21 -0.98
N ALA A 32 -4.24 -10.04 -2.03
CA ALA A 32 -4.41 -8.75 -2.70
C ALA A 32 -4.95 -7.66 -1.76
N VAL A 33 -5.92 -8.01 -0.89
CA VAL A 33 -6.43 -7.09 0.13
C VAL A 33 -5.36 -6.72 1.15
N ALA A 34 -4.55 -7.70 1.61
CA ALA A 34 -3.46 -7.43 2.55
C ALA A 34 -2.41 -6.49 1.95
N GLU A 35 -1.99 -6.74 0.71
CA GLU A 35 -1.03 -5.88 0.01
C GLU A 35 -1.58 -4.48 -0.27
N GLY A 36 -2.86 -4.37 -0.61
CA GLY A 36 -3.52 -3.08 -0.78
C GLY A 36 -3.49 -2.24 0.50
N ARG A 37 -3.71 -2.88 1.65
CA ARG A 37 -3.59 -2.22 2.97
C ARG A 37 -2.16 -1.76 3.24
N ASP A 38 -1.16 -2.60 2.96
CA ASP A 38 0.23 -2.24 3.19
C ASP A 38 0.72 -1.11 2.26
N ALA A 39 0.25 -1.10 1.01
CA ALA A 39 0.47 0.00 0.07
C ALA A 39 -0.17 1.30 0.57
N ALA A 40 -1.40 1.24 1.10
CA ALA A 40 -2.06 2.39 1.72
C ALA A 40 -1.29 2.92 2.94
N CYS A 41 -0.75 2.04 3.80
CA CYS A 41 0.12 2.43 4.90
C CYS A 41 1.37 3.20 4.41
N SER A 42 1.96 2.77 3.30
CA SER A 42 3.11 3.45 2.68
C SER A 42 2.72 4.84 2.14
N ILE A 43 1.53 4.97 1.55
CA ILE A 43 1.00 6.28 1.11
C ILE A 43 0.80 7.22 2.32
N VAL A 44 0.22 6.73 3.41
CA VAL A 44 0.01 7.51 4.64
C VAL A 44 1.33 7.99 5.22
N GLN A 45 2.35 7.12 5.26
CA GLN A 45 3.70 7.47 5.68
C GLN A 45 4.32 8.54 4.76
N LEU A 46 4.18 8.39 3.43
CA LEU A 46 4.70 9.38 2.47
C LEU A 46 4.06 10.76 2.69
N LEU A 47 2.75 10.80 2.95
CA LEU A 47 2.01 12.04 3.16
C LEU A 47 2.23 12.64 4.56
N GLY A 48 2.82 11.89 5.50
CA GLY A 48 3.03 12.33 6.88
C GLY A 48 1.74 12.57 7.65
N VAL A 49 0.62 11.95 7.23
CA VAL A 49 -0.70 12.12 7.84
C VAL A 49 -1.03 10.94 8.77
N LYS A 50 -1.97 11.14 9.69
CA LYS A 50 -2.52 10.04 10.50
C LYS A 50 -3.73 9.45 9.78
N ALA A 51 -3.75 8.14 9.58
CA ALA A 51 -4.92 7.45 9.04
C ALA A 51 -6.10 7.57 10.03
N GLN A 52 -7.24 8.05 9.54
CA GLN A 52 -8.49 8.09 10.29
C GLN A 52 -9.16 6.72 10.16
N VAL A 53 -9.14 5.92 11.22
CA VAL A 53 -9.90 4.66 11.26
C VAL A 53 -11.33 5.02 11.61
N LYS A 54 -12.23 4.99 10.63
CA LYS A 54 -13.67 5.01 10.91
C LYS A 54 -14.03 3.68 11.54
N GLU A 55 -14.62 3.72 12.73
CA GLU A 55 -15.11 2.52 13.41
C GLU A 55 -15.99 1.71 12.43
N PRO A 56 -15.82 0.38 12.37
CA PRO A 56 -16.64 -0.43 11.51
C PRO A 56 -18.09 -0.18 11.91
N ALA A 57 -18.91 0.23 10.95
CA ALA A 57 -20.35 0.29 11.13
C ALA A 57 -20.77 -1.13 11.55
N ALA A 58 -21.20 -1.27 12.80
CA ALA A 58 -21.55 -2.54 13.43
C ALA A 58 -22.42 -3.36 12.46
N ALA A 59 -21.96 -4.59 12.19
CA ALA A 59 -22.73 -5.61 11.48
C ALA A 59 -23.83 -6.17 12.37
#